data_AF-A0A951EXD7-F1
#
_entry.id   AF-A0A951EXD7-F1
#
_cell.length_a   1.000
_cell.length_b   1.000
_cell.length_c   1.000
_cell.angle_alpha   90.00
_cell.angle_beta   90.00
_cell.angle_gamma   90.00
#
_symmetry.space_group_name_H-M   'P 1'
#
loop_
_entity.id
_entity.type
_entity.pdbx_description
1 polymer ?
#
loop_
_entity_poly.entity_id
_entity_poly.type
_entity_poly.pdbx_seq_one_letter_code
_entity_poly.pdbx_strand_id
1 'polypeptide(L)'
;WRRINYDLHSAVGFWTLIAVSLWAISGMYFAWPRQAFQLVDALSPIVSARPPAVTVRPDPNAVEPDLAKLLERASKADPGTTWAGLVFPYSRRAPLEVIMRRGRARGREYEDTLYFNPYTGEHLAIWRYGINQSLGDWLIWAQVPLHFGTFWGLGVKFVWAAAGLAIPLLAITGLLMYWNRSLRRKWRRLRLERVRLNGRNSAGIGSLPPVLSKPQLPLCKVVILSKGSWRKV
;
A
#
# COMPACT_ATOMS: atom_id res chain seq x y z
N TRP A 1 12.07 26.03 14.33
CA TRP A 1 11.80 24.61 14.00
C TRP A 1 10.31 24.26 13.95
N ARG A 2 9.48 24.56 14.98
CA ARG A 2 8.04 24.18 14.98
C ARG A 2 7.24 24.73 13.79
N ARG A 3 7.39 26.02 13.51
CA ARG A 3 6.73 26.69 12.38
C ARG A 3 7.19 26.11 11.04
N ILE A 4 8.51 26.06 10.83
CA ILE A 4 9.13 25.42 9.65
C ILE A 4 8.60 24.00 9.44
N ASN A 5 8.52 23.16 10.48
CA ASN A 5 8.01 21.79 10.35
C ASN A 5 6.52 21.75 9.97
N TYR A 6 5.71 22.66 10.51
CA TYR A 6 4.29 22.77 10.16
C TYR A 6 4.10 23.23 8.71
N ASP A 7 4.83 24.28 8.32
CA ASP A 7 4.79 24.83 6.97
C ASP A 7 5.26 23.80 5.95
N LEU A 8 6.36 23.08 6.24
CA LEU A 8 6.87 22.00 5.41
C LEU A 8 5.87 20.84 5.25
N HIS A 9 5.29 20.36 6.36
CA HIS A 9 4.29 19.30 6.32
C HIS A 9 3.06 19.71 5.50
N SER A 10 2.58 20.94 5.71
CA SER A 10 1.39 21.45 5.04
C SER A 10 1.63 21.64 3.55
N ALA A 11 2.75 22.24 3.17
CA ALA A 11 3.10 22.47 1.77
C ALA A 11 3.32 21.14 1.02
N VAL A 12 4.16 20.25 1.56
CA VAL A 12 4.41 18.94 0.94
C VAL A 12 3.11 18.14 0.86
N GLY A 13 2.34 18.09 1.95
CA GLY A 13 1.09 17.34 2.00
C GLY A 13 0.07 17.83 0.98
N PHE A 14 -0.06 19.15 0.80
CA PHE A 14 -0.94 19.73 -0.20
C PHE A 14 -0.49 19.38 -1.62
N TRP A 15 0.79 19.60 -1.95
CA TRP A 15 1.31 19.39 -3.30
C TRP A 15 1.39 17.93 -3.70
N THR A 16 1.57 17.01 -2.75
CA THR A 16 1.64 15.57 -3.02
C THR A 16 0.35 14.83 -2.74
N LEU A 17 -0.74 15.53 -2.38
CA LEU A 17 -1.99 14.90 -1.95
C LEU A 17 -2.51 13.91 -3.00
N ILE A 18 -2.65 14.34 -4.24
CA ILE A 18 -3.19 13.51 -5.33
C ILE A 18 -2.30 12.30 -5.57
N ALA A 19 -0.98 12.48 -5.64
CA ALA A 19 -0.03 11.40 -5.87
C ALA A 19 -0.06 10.37 -4.74
N VAL A 20 -0.04 10.82 -3.49
CA VAL A 20 -0.09 9.94 -2.30
C VAL A 20 -1.44 9.25 -2.20
N SER A 21 -2.56 9.92 -2.52
CA SER A 21 -3.89 9.31 -2.56
C SER A 21 -3.99 8.23 -3.64
N LEU A 22 -3.46 8.47 -4.83
CA LEU A 22 -3.37 7.48 -5.90
C LEU A 22 -2.56 6.25 -5.45
N TRP A 23 -1.45 6.45 -4.75
CA TRP A 23 -0.70 5.36 -4.15
C TRP A 23 -1.43 4.61 -3.05
N ALA A 24 -2.21 5.30 -2.22
CA ALA A 24 -3.03 4.66 -1.20
C ALA A 24 -4.11 3.77 -1.84
N ILE A 25 -4.78 4.26 -2.89
CA ILE A 25 -5.82 3.52 -3.61
C ILE A 25 -5.23 2.29 -4.32
N SER A 26 -4.12 2.45 -5.03
CA SER A 26 -3.45 1.33 -5.69
C SER A 26 -2.82 0.35 -4.68
N GLY A 27 -2.34 0.83 -3.53
CA GLY A 27 -1.90 -0.02 -2.41
C GLY A 27 -3.05 -0.85 -1.84
N MET A 28 -4.24 -0.27 -1.72
CA MET A 28 -5.46 -0.95 -1.30
C MET A 28 -5.85 -2.07 -2.26
N TYR A 29 -5.65 -1.89 -3.57
CA TYR A 29 -5.80 -2.97 -4.56
C TYR A 29 -4.88 -4.16 -4.26
N PHE A 30 -3.60 -3.93 -3.90
CA PHE A 30 -2.68 -5.02 -3.58
C PHE A 30 -2.97 -5.69 -2.24
N ALA A 31 -3.44 -4.93 -1.24
CA ALA A 31 -3.80 -5.45 0.07
C ALA A 31 -5.12 -6.24 0.05
N TRP A 32 -6.08 -5.82 -0.78
CA TRP A 32 -7.42 -6.41 -0.86
C TRP A 32 -7.88 -6.61 -2.31
N PRO A 33 -7.22 -7.52 -3.06
CA PRO A 33 -7.47 -7.68 -4.48
C PRO A 33 -8.89 -8.15 -4.77
N ARG A 34 -9.46 -9.06 -3.98
CA ARG A 34 -10.84 -9.56 -4.21
C ARG A 34 -11.87 -8.44 -4.16
N GLN A 35 -11.76 -7.59 -3.14
CA GLN A 35 -12.64 -6.44 -2.92
C GLN A 35 -12.46 -5.40 -4.02
N ALA A 36 -11.20 -5.15 -4.44
CA ALA A 36 -10.92 -4.22 -5.52
C ALA A 36 -11.51 -4.70 -6.86
N PHE A 37 -11.35 -5.98 -7.20
CA PHE A 37 -11.98 -6.57 -8.39
C PHE A 37 -13.51 -6.50 -8.32
N GLN A 38 -14.12 -6.78 -7.16
CA GLN A 38 -15.58 -6.67 -7.01
C GLN A 38 -16.09 -5.24 -7.21
N LEU A 39 -15.38 -4.25 -6.65
CA LEU A 39 -15.74 -2.84 -6.81
C LEU A 39 -15.63 -2.39 -8.27
N VAL A 40 -14.55 -2.77 -8.96
CA VAL A 40 -14.36 -2.42 -10.37
C VAL A 40 -15.39 -3.10 -11.26
N ASP A 41 -15.66 -4.39 -11.03
CA ASP A 41 -16.64 -5.19 -11.79
C ASP A 41 -18.07 -4.62 -11.66
N ALA A 42 -18.38 -4.01 -10.52
CA ALA A 42 -19.66 -3.31 -10.29
C ALA A 42 -19.80 -2.02 -11.13
N LEU A 43 -18.70 -1.40 -11.55
CA LEU A 43 -18.69 -0.19 -12.38
C LEU A 43 -18.58 -0.51 -13.87
N SER A 44 -17.77 -1.51 -14.23
CA SER A 44 -17.58 -2.00 -15.59
C SER A 44 -17.16 -3.47 -15.54
N PRO A 45 -17.67 -4.33 -16.43
CA PRO A 45 -17.28 -5.74 -16.45
C PRO A 45 -15.77 -5.90 -16.59
N ILE A 46 -15.20 -6.89 -15.91
CA ILE A 46 -13.81 -7.31 -16.06
C ILE A 46 -13.78 -8.59 -16.89
N VAL A 47 -13.25 -8.50 -18.11
CA VAL A 47 -13.31 -9.57 -19.11
C VAL A 47 -11.97 -10.30 -19.23
N SER A 48 -10.88 -9.55 -19.36
CA SER A 48 -9.54 -10.11 -19.66
C SER A 48 -8.53 -9.93 -18.53
N ALA A 49 -8.78 -9.05 -17.56
CA ALA A 49 -7.82 -8.80 -16.48
C ALA A 49 -7.75 -9.93 -15.43
N ARG A 50 -8.71 -10.86 -15.43
CA ARG A 50 -8.69 -12.04 -14.55
C ARG A 50 -7.92 -13.18 -15.23
N PRO A 51 -6.92 -13.78 -14.57
CA PRO A 51 -6.30 -14.99 -15.08
C PRO A 51 -7.33 -16.13 -15.11
N PRO A 52 -7.29 -17.02 -16.11
CA PRO A 52 -8.20 -18.15 -16.21
C PRO A 52 -7.94 -19.14 -15.06
N ALA A 53 -9.01 -19.67 -14.49
CA ALA A 53 -8.92 -20.74 -13.50
C ALA A 53 -8.61 -22.08 -14.21
N VAL A 54 -7.33 -22.37 -14.41
CA VAL A 54 -6.88 -23.62 -15.03
C VAL A 54 -6.48 -24.63 -13.96
N THR A 55 -7.00 -25.85 -14.06
CA THR A 55 -6.61 -26.97 -13.19
C THR A 55 -6.32 -28.19 -14.03
N VAL A 56 -5.42 -29.03 -13.53
CA VAL A 56 -4.96 -30.23 -14.22
C VAL A 56 -5.32 -31.46 -13.40
N ARG A 57 -5.68 -32.55 -14.09
CA ARG A 57 -5.85 -33.86 -13.47
C ARG A 57 -4.48 -34.52 -13.29
N PRO A 58 -4.09 -34.91 -12.06
CA PRO A 58 -2.84 -35.61 -11.83
C PRO A 58 -2.82 -36.96 -12.56
N ASP A 59 -1.71 -37.26 -13.22
CA ASP A 59 -1.43 -38.58 -13.79
C ASP A 59 -0.18 -39.18 -13.10
N PRO A 60 -0.33 -40.27 -12.32
CA PRO A 60 0.80 -40.94 -11.66
C PRO A 60 1.80 -41.58 -12.62
N ASN A 61 1.38 -41.88 -13.86
CA ASN A 61 2.19 -42.60 -14.84
C ASN A 61 2.82 -41.65 -15.86
N ALA A 62 2.58 -40.34 -15.72
CA ALA A 62 3.12 -39.36 -16.63
C ALA A 62 4.63 -39.26 -16.50
N VAL A 63 5.29 -39.31 -17.65
CA VAL A 63 6.70 -39.02 -17.79
C VAL A 63 6.89 -37.51 -17.68
N GLU A 64 8.03 -37.09 -17.13
CA GLU A 64 8.38 -35.67 -17.06
C GLU A 64 8.30 -35.02 -18.46
N PRO A 65 7.61 -33.87 -18.60
CA PRO A 65 7.36 -33.30 -19.90
C PRO A 65 8.66 -32.74 -20.50
N ASP A 66 8.86 -33.01 -21.79
CA ASP A 66 10.00 -32.47 -22.53
C ASP A 66 9.85 -30.95 -22.67
N LEU A 67 10.65 -30.22 -21.89
CA LEU A 67 10.59 -28.77 -21.83
C LEU A 67 10.93 -28.12 -23.17
N ALA A 68 11.82 -28.70 -23.97
CA ALA A 68 12.16 -28.15 -25.28
C ALA A 68 10.95 -28.18 -26.22
N LYS A 69 10.22 -29.30 -26.23
CA LYS A 69 8.97 -29.42 -27.01
C LYS A 69 7.88 -28.50 -26.50
N LEU A 70 7.79 -28.29 -25.18
CA LEU A 70 6.85 -27.33 -24.60
C LEU A 70 7.15 -25.90 -25.03
N LEU A 71 8.42 -25.49 -24.99
CA LEU A 71 8.83 -24.15 -25.44
C LEU A 71 8.62 -23.96 -26.95
N GLU A 72 8.81 -25.01 -27.75
CA GLU A 72 8.48 -24.98 -29.18
C GLU A 72 6.97 -24.81 -29.39
N ARG A 73 6.15 -25.57 -28.67
CA ARG A 73 4.67 -25.44 -28.70
C ARG A 73 4.22 -24.05 -28.26
N ALA A 74 4.82 -23.50 -27.20
CA ALA A 74 4.53 -22.15 -26.71
C ALA A 74 4.85 -21.08 -27.77
N SER A 75 6.03 -21.20 -28.41
CA SER A 75 6.44 -20.28 -29.48
C SER A 75 5.54 -20.34 -30.71
N LYS A 76 4.97 -21.53 -31.00
CA LYS A 76 3.96 -21.71 -32.06
C LYS A 76 2.59 -21.17 -31.67
N ALA A 77 2.18 -21.35 -30.42
CA ALA A 77 0.87 -20.93 -29.90
C ALA A 77 0.76 -19.41 -29.76
N ASP A 78 1.86 -18.72 -29.51
CA ASP A 78 1.91 -17.27 -29.39
C ASP A 78 3.00 -16.67 -30.29
N PRO A 79 2.75 -16.57 -31.61
CA PRO A 79 3.74 -16.07 -32.55
C PRO A 79 4.05 -14.58 -32.32
N GLY A 80 5.32 -14.21 -32.48
CA GLY A 80 5.77 -12.82 -32.34
C GLY A 80 6.14 -12.40 -30.90
N THR A 81 6.07 -13.32 -29.94
CA THR A 81 6.57 -13.12 -28.59
C THR A 81 7.88 -13.85 -28.35
N THR A 82 8.59 -13.47 -27.29
CA THR A 82 9.87 -14.07 -26.90
C THR A 82 9.72 -14.76 -25.56
N TRP A 83 10.33 -15.93 -25.38
CA TRP A 83 10.33 -16.59 -24.08
C TRP A 83 10.92 -15.66 -23.00
N ALA A 84 10.21 -15.55 -21.88
CA ALA A 84 10.57 -14.68 -20.76
C ALA A 84 10.77 -15.45 -19.45
N GLY A 85 10.10 -16.60 -19.30
CA GLY A 85 10.25 -17.42 -18.11
C GLY A 85 9.39 -18.67 -18.11
N LEU A 86 9.59 -19.47 -17.07
CA LEU A 86 8.82 -20.68 -16.79
C LEU A 86 8.46 -20.69 -15.31
N VAL A 87 7.21 -21.04 -15.01
CA VAL A 87 6.74 -21.25 -13.63
C VAL A 87 6.32 -22.70 -13.49
N PHE A 88 7.01 -23.42 -12.61
CA PHE A 88 6.70 -24.80 -12.31
C PHE A 88 5.43 -24.91 -11.44
N PRO A 89 4.62 -25.96 -11.65
CA PRO A 89 3.41 -26.16 -10.87
C PRO A 89 3.73 -26.33 -9.39
N TYR A 90 3.09 -25.54 -8.54
CA TYR A 90 3.25 -25.60 -7.08
C TYR A 90 2.51 -26.79 -6.44
N SER A 91 1.66 -27.48 -7.20
CA SER A 91 0.92 -28.67 -6.76
C SER A 91 0.63 -29.59 -7.93
N ARG A 92 0.26 -30.85 -7.65
CA ARG A 92 -0.11 -31.84 -8.70
C ARG A 92 -1.32 -31.45 -9.55
N ARG A 93 -2.08 -30.43 -9.14
CA ARG A 93 -3.25 -29.93 -9.89
C ARG A 93 -3.00 -28.60 -10.60
N ALA A 94 -1.83 -28.01 -10.39
CA ALA A 94 -1.48 -26.74 -11.01
C ALA A 94 -0.96 -26.98 -12.44
N PRO A 95 -1.26 -26.08 -13.38
CA PRO A 95 -0.64 -26.11 -14.71
C PRO A 95 0.83 -25.69 -14.63
N LEU A 96 1.60 -26.06 -15.65
CA LEU A 96 2.88 -25.45 -15.95
C LEU A 96 2.64 -24.14 -16.71
N GLU A 97 3.32 -23.06 -16.35
CA GLU A 97 3.13 -21.77 -17.02
C GLU A 97 4.38 -21.39 -17.81
N VAL A 98 4.22 -21.11 -19.10
CA VAL A 98 5.25 -20.51 -19.94
C VAL A 98 4.94 -19.03 -20.10
N ILE A 99 5.86 -18.18 -19.66
CA ILE A 99 5.73 -16.73 -19.76
C ILE A 99 6.39 -16.29 -21.06
N MET A 100 5.59 -15.70 -21.94
CA MET A 100 5.99 -15.14 -23.22
C MET A 100 5.91 -13.62 -23.15
N ARG A 101 6.86 -12.90 -23.77
CA ARG A 101 6.93 -11.43 -23.73
C ARG A 101 6.65 -10.85 -25.11
N ARG A 102 5.74 -9.89 -25.14
CA ARG A 102 5.41 -9.08 -26.32
C ARG A 102 6.37 -7.91 -26.45
N GLY A 103 7.02 -7.81 -27.61
CA GLY A 103 7.92 -6.70 -27.92
C GLY A 103 9.13 -6.60 -26.98
N ARG A 104 9.68 -5.38 -26.87
CA ARG A 104 10.89 -5.07 -26.09
C ARG A 104 10.62 -4.43 -24.73
N ALA A 105 9.36 -4.10 -24.44
CA ALA A 105 8.96 -3.49 -23.19
C ALA A 105 9.15 -4.50 -22.04
N ARG A 106 9.50 -3.98 -20.86
CA ARG A 106 9.76 -4.79 -19.66
C ARG A 106 8.63 -4.54 -18.66
N GLY A 107 8.14 -5.59 -18.04
CA GLY A 107 7.02 -5.53 -17.09
C GLY A 107 6.03 -6.64 -17.35
N ARG A 108 5.32 -7.05 -16.29
CA ARG A 108 4.31 -8.13 -16.35
C ARG A 108 3.19 -7.77 -17.31
N GLU A 109 2.87 -6.48 -17.42
CA GLU A 109 1.88 -5.91 -18.33
C GLU A 109 2.13 -6.18 -19.82
N TYR A 110 3.34 -6.61 -20.20
CA TYR A 110 3.71 -6.96 -21.57
C TYR A 110 3.96 -8.48 -21.74
N GLU A 111 3.64 -9.26 -20.72
CA GLU A 111 3.79 -10.71 -20.72
C GLU A 111 2.44 -11.39 -20.96
N ASP A 112 2.47 -12.50 -21.69
CA ASP A 112 1.38 -13.43 -21.92
C ASP A 112 1.74 -14.75 -21.22
N THR A 113 0.79 -15.31 -20.46
CA THR A 113 0.96 -16.56 -19.73
C THR A 113 0.27 -17.68 -20.47
N LEU A 114 1.03 -18.66 -20.95
CA LEU A 114 0.51 -19.87 -21.59
C LEU A 114 0.48 -20.99 -20.56
N TYR A 115 -0.69 -21.59 -20.36
CA TYR A 115 -0.91 -22.66 -19.42
C TYR A 115 -0.81 -24.01 -20.14
N PHE A 116 0.00 -24.91 -19.61
CA PHE A 116 0.19 -26.25 -20.12
C PHE A 116 -0.12 -27.29 -19.06
N ASN A 117 -0.63 -28.43 -19.51
CA ASN A 117 -0.72 -29.62 -18.68
C ASN A 117 0.70 -30.18 -18.45
N PRO A 118 1.22 -30.21 -17.21
CA PRO A 118 2.57 -30.71 -16.93
C PRO A 118 2.72 -32.22 -17.20
N TYR A 119 1.64 -32.98 -17.35
CA TYR A 119 1.69 -34.43 -17.54
C TYR A 119 1.62 -34.83 -19.02
N THR A 120 0.84 -34.10 -19.83
CA THR A 120 0.63 -34.40 -21.25
C THR A 120 1.34 -33.41 -22.19
N GLY A 121 1.77 -32.26 -21.67
CA GLY A 121 2.26 -31.14 -22.47
C GLY A 121 1.19 -30.45 -23.33
N GLU A 122 -0.08 -30.74 -23.08
CA GLU A 122 -1.21 -30.12 -23.77
C GLU A 122 -1.31 -28.64 -23.42
N HIS A 123 -1.60 -27.80 -24.42
CA HIS A 123 -1.85 -26.38 -24.22
C HIS A 123 -3.30 -26.16 -23.78
N LEU A 124 -3.49 -25.51 -22.63
CA LEU A 124 -4.79 -25.37 -21.96
C LEU A 124 -5.42 -23.99 -22.17
N ALA A 125 -4.63 -22.92 -22.05
CA ALA A 125 -5.12 -21.54 -22.16
C ALA A 125 -3.99 -20.54 -22.40
N ILE A 126 -4.33 -19.39 -22.96
CA ILE A 126 -3.46 -18.21 -23.02
C ILE A 126 -4.13 -17.08 -22.26
N TRP A 127 -3.41 -16.48 -21.31
CA TRP A 127 -3.82 -15.26 -20.65
C TRP A 127 -2.94 -14.10 -21.09
N ARG A 128 -3.55 -13.12 -21.77
CA ARG A 128 -2.85 -11.95 -22.30
C ARG A 128 -3.03 -10.74 -21.38
N TYR A 129 -2.21 -10.65 -20.34
CA TYR A 129 -2.36 -9.57 -19.36
C TYR A 129 -2.15 -8.20 -20.03
N GLY A 130 -2.95 -7.19 -19.68
CA GLY A 130 -2.83 -5.85 -20.27
C GLY A 130 -3.41 -5.64 -21.68
N ILE A 131 -3.98 -6.66 -22.33
CA ILE A 131 -4.91 -6.44 -23.44
C ILE A 131 -6.30 -6.23 -22.86
N ASN A 132 -6.62 -4.96 -22.61
CA ASN A 132 -7.85 -4.56 -21.96
C ASN A 132 -9.02 -4.56 -22.96
N GLN A 133 -10.10 -5.27 -22.64
CA GLN A 133 -11.29 -5.34 -23.48
C GLN A 133 -12.43 -4.45 -22.99
N SER A 134 -12.27 -3.88 -21.79
CA SER A 134 -13.25 -3.05 -21.11
C SER A 134 -12.57 -1.96 -20.27
N LEU A 135 -13.37 -1.00 -19.79
CA LEU A 135 -12.90 -0.02 -18.81
C LEU A 135 -12.48 -0.71 -17.50
N GLY A 136 -13.21 -1.73 -17.07
CA GLY A 136 -12.89 -2.54 -15.90
C GLY A 136 -11.51 -3.19 -16.02
N ASP A 137 -11.19 -3.77 -17.18
CA ASP A 137 -9.87 -4.32 -17.44
C ASP A 137 -8.78 -3.24 -17.36
N TRP A 138 -9.01 -2.08 -17.97
CA TRP A 138 -8.07 -0.96 -17.92
C TRP A 138 -7.84 -0.46 -16.50
N LEU A 139 -8.90 -0.36 -15.67
CA LEU A 139 -8.79 0.06 -14.28
C LEU A 139 -7.96 -0.91 -13.43
N ILE A 140 -8.13 -2.22 -13.63
CA ILE A 140 -7.32 -3.26 -12.96
C ILE A 140 -5.88 -3.21 -13.46
N TRP A 141 -5.69 -3.13 -14.77
CA TRP A 141 -4.38 -3.05 -15.38
C TRP A 141 -3.61 -1.83 -14.89
N ALA A 142 -4.25 -0.66 -14.81
CA ALA A 142 -3.63 0.61 -14.44
C ALA A 142 -3.04 0.63 -13.03
N GLN A 143 -3.48 -0.27 -12.12
CA GLN A 143 -2.99 -0.29 -10.75
C GLN A 143 -1.48 -0.53 -10.65
N VAL A 144 -0.94 -1.46 -11.45
CA VAL A 144 0.50 -1.77 -11.47
C VAL A 144 1.34 -0.58 -11.97
N PRO A 145 1.12 -0.04 -13.19
CA PRO A 145 1.92 1.06 -13.70
C PRO A 145 1.75 2.33 -12.88
N LEU A 146 0.57 2.63 -12.35
CA LEU A 146 0.35 3.81 -11.50
C LEU A 146 1.01 3.65 -10.12
N HIS A 147 1.03 2.44 -9.55
CA HIS A 147 1.70 2.22 -8.27
C HIS A 147 3.22 2.27 -8.41
N PHE A 148 3.77 1.58 -9.39
CA PHE A 148 5.23 1.42 -9.54
C PHE A 148 5.89 2.41 -10.51
N GLY A 149 5.12 3.20 -11.24
CA GLY A 149 5.63 4.17 -12.21
C GLY A 149 6.26 3.53 -13.45
N THR A 150 5.67 2.46 -14.02
CA THR A 150 6.28 1.70 -15.13
C THR A 150 5.92 2.18 -16.54
N PHE A 151 5.03 3.16 -16.69
CA PHE A 151 4.39 3.51 -17.97
C PHE A 151 5.18 4.44 -18.92
N TRP A 152 6.27 5.08 -18.49
CA TRP A 152 7.07 6.00 -19.35
C TRP A 152 8.59 5.80 -19.17
N GLY A 153 9.02 4.58 -18.80
CA GLY A 153 10.43 4.27 -18.63
C GLY A 153 11.09 5.00 -17.45
N LEU A 154 12.40 5.29 -17.58
CA LEU A 154 13.23 5.73 -16.45
C LEU A 154 12.89 7.12 -15.92
N GLY A 155 12.46 8.05 -16.78
CA GLY A 155 12.13 9.42 -16.37
C GLY A 155 11.04 9.46 -15.30
N VAL A 156 9.94 8.73 -15.54
CA VAL A 156 8.86 8.61 -14.55
C VAL A 156 9.33 7.93 -13.27
N LYS A 157 10.24 6.95 -13.33
CA LYS A 157 10.77 6.31 -12.12
C LYS A 157 11.52 7.28 -11.22
N PHE A 158 12.29 8.22 -11.77
CA PHE A 158 12.95 9.25 -10.96
C PHE A 158 11.94 10.19 -10.29
N VAL A 159 10.90 10.60 -11.02
CA VAL A 159 9.82 11.42 -10.47
C VAL A 159 9.06 10.66 -9.38
N TRP A 160 8.73 9.38 -9.61
CA TRP A 160 8.08 8.50 -8.64
C TRP A 160 8.95 8.31 -7.39
N ALA A 161 10.26 8.09 -7.56
CA ALA A 161 11.19 7.96 -6.44
C ALA A 161 11.26 9.24 -5.60
N ALA A 162 11.35 10.41 -6.25
CA ALA A 162 11.36 11.71 -5.58
C ALA A 162 10.03 12.00 -4.86
N ALA A 163 8.89 11.75 -5.51
CA ALA A 163 7.58 11.84 -4.89
C ALA A 163 7.43 10.87 -3.70
N GLY A 164 8.09 9.71 -3.77
CA GLY A 164 8.14 8.70 -2.72
C GLY A 164 8.70 9.23 -1.41
N LEU A 165 9.64 10.17 -1.47
CA LEU A 165 10.22 10.81 -0.29
C LEU A 165 9.22 11.68 0.48
N ALA A 166 8.10 12.05 -0.14
CA ALA A 166 7.04 12.79 0.55
C ALA A 166 6.42 11.97 1.69
N ILE A 167 6.25 10.65 1.51
CA ILE A 167 5.64 9.78 2.54
C ILE A 167 6.45 9.77 3.85
N PRO A 168 7.75 9.41 3.87
CA PRO A 168 8.53 9.43 5.10
C PRO A 168 8.69 10.86 5.64
N LEU A 169 8.80 11.88 4.77
CA LEU A 169 8.86 13.27 5.22
C LEU A 169 7.59 13.68 5.97
N LEU A 170 6.41 13.36 5.43
CA LEU A 170 5.11 13.62 6.05
C LEU A 170 4.96 12.83 7.36
N ALA A 171 5.39 11.58 7.39
CA ALA A 171 5.38 10.76 8.60
C ALA A 171 6.26 11.35 9.71
N ILE A 172 7.51 11.71 9.40
CA ILE A 172 8.45 12.30 10.36
C ILE A 172 7.92 13.65 10.86
N THR A 173 7.55 14.55 9.96
CA THR A 173 7.05 15.88 10.34
C THR A 173 5.74 15.80 11.14
N GLY A 174 4.84 14.87 10.80
CA GLY A 174 3.62 14.59 11.55
C GLY A 174 3.89 14.02 12.95
N LEU A 175 4.82 13.07 13.07
CA LEU A 175 5.27 12.53 14.36
C LEU A 175 5.91 13.60 15.25
N LEU A 176 6.75 14.48 14.68
CA LEU A 176 7.35 15.61 15.40
C LEU A 176 6.28 16.58 15.92
N MET A 177 5.25 16.86 15.13
CA MET A 177 4.10 17.67 15.56
C MET A 177 3.32 17.00 16.68
N TYR A 178 3.01 15.72 16.54
CA TYR A 178 2.31 14.94 17.56
C TYR A 178 3.11 14.88 18.88
N TRP A 179 4.42 14.66 18.78
CA TRP A 179 5.33 14.67 19.91
C TRP A 179 5.28 16.00 20.67
N ASN A 180 5.41 17.10 19.93
CA ASN A 180 5.46 18.43 20.50
C ASN A 180 4.12 18.90 21.08
N ARG A 181 3.00 18.56 20.43
CA ARG A 181 1.65 18.94 20.86
C ARG A 181 1.17 18.12 22.05
N SER A 182 1.38 16.81 22.03
CA SER A 182 0.68 15.87 22.92
C SER A 182 1.62 15.10 23.83
N LEU A 183 2.58 14.35 23.27
CA LEU A 183 3.43 13.45 24.06
C LEU A 183 4.28 14.23 25.06
N ARG A 184 4.99 15.27 24.63
CA ARG A 184 5.83 16.08 25.53
C ARG A 184 5.05 16.62 26.74
N ARG A 185 3.79 17.02 26.54
CA ARG A 185 2.93 17.51 27.63
C ARG A 185 2.51 16.39 28.59
N LYS A 186 2.10 15.23 28.06
CA LYS A 186 1.75 14.04 28.85
C LYS A 186 2.96 13.54 29.66
N TRP A 187 4.12 13.40 29.02
CA TRP A 187 5.37 13.01 29.67
C TRP A 187 5.78 13.95 30.79
N ARG A 188 5.63 15.28 30.61
CA ARG A 188 5.90 16.25 31.67
C ARG A 188 4.95 16.09 32.86
N ARG A 189 3.66 15.82 32.62
CA ARG A 189 2.68 15.55 33.68
C ARG A 189 3.04 14.29 34.47
N LEU A 190 3.31 13.19 33.78
CA LEU A 190 3.71 11.92 34.42
C LEU A 190 5.01 12.07 35.23
N ARG A 191 5.97 12.83 34.73
CA ARG A 191 7.21 13.11 35.46
C ARG A 191 6.96 13.92 36.74
N LEU A 192 6.12 14.96 36.67
CA LEU A 192 5.75 15.77 37.84
C LEU A 192 4.97 14.95 38.87
N GLU A 193 4.07 14.08 38.42
CA GLU A 193 3.31 13.17 39.28
C GLU A 193 4.22 12.16 39.99
N ARG A 194 5.18 11.57 39.26
CA ARG A 194 6.20 10.69 39.85
C ARG A 194 7.04 11.41 40.92
N VAL A 195 7.48 12.64 40.65
CA VAL A 195 8.24 13.44 41.64
C VAL A 195 7.37 13.73 42.88
N ARG A 196 6.08 14.08 42.69
CA ARG A 196 5.14 14.32 43.80
C ARG A 196 4.91 13.08 44.67
N LEU A 197 4.76 11.91 44.05
CA LEU A 197 4.58 10.64 44.77
C LEU A 197 5.83 10.27 45.57
N ASN A 198 7.02 10.39 44.97
CA ASN A 198 8.28 10.13 45.67
C ASN A 198 8.49 11.08 46.85
N GLY A 199 8.20 12.38 46.69
CA GLY A 199 8.29 13.35 47.77
C GLY A 199 7.33 13.08 48.94
N ARG A 200 6.11 12.57 48.66
CA ARG A 200 5.17 12.14 49.70
C ARG A 200 5.68 10.92 50.48
N ASN A 201 6.25 9.93 49.80
CA ASN A 201 6.77 8.74 50.46
C ASN A 201 7.98 9.06 51.35
N SER A 202 8.82 10.03 50.96
CA SER A 202 9.95 10.49 51.79
C SER A 202 9.50 11.29 53.02
N ALA A 203 8.43 12.08 52.91
CA ALA A 203 7.88 12.84 54.04
C ALA A 203 7.13 11.95 55.05
N GLY A 204 6.70 10.75 54.67
CA GLY A 204 6.02 9.80 55.54
C GLY A 204 6.91 9.03 56.52
N ILE A 205 8.24 9.16 56.43
CA ILE A 205 9.20 8.38 57.26
C ILE A 205 9.78 9.19 58.44
N GLY A 206 9.49 10.49 58.56
CA GLY A 206 9.91 11.22 59.75
C GLY A 206 9.70 12.71 59.65
N SER A 207 8.56 13.18 60.16
CA SER A 207 8.32 14.49 60.78
C SER A 207 6.84 14.88 60.62
N LEU A 208 6.18 15.15 61.75
CA LEU A 208 4.94 15.92 61.77
C LEU A 208 5.24 17.31 61.20
N PRO A 209 4.43 17.85 60.27
CA PRO A 209 4.64 19.20 59.78
C PRO A 209 4.19 20.21 60.86
N PRO A 210 4.90 21.34 61.03
CA PRO A 210 4.33 22.49 61.73
C PRO A 210 3.17 23.05 60.88
N VAL A 211 2.12 23.48 61.57
CA VAL A 211 0.93 24.10 61.00
C VAL A 211 1.33 25.33 60.17
N LEU A 212 1.32 25.19 58.84
CA LEU A 212 1.45 26.31 57.92
C LEU A 212 0.04 26.82 57.57
N SER A 213 -0.19 28.09 57.89
CA SER A 213 -1.37 28.86 57.56
C SER A 213 -1.63 28.88 56.04
N LYS A 214 -2.91 28.81 55.67
CA LYS A 214 -3.39 28.77 54.29
C LYS A 214 -2.85 29.96 53.47
N PRO A 215 -2.19 29.74 52.32
CA PRO A 215 -2.08 30.79 51.32
C PRO A 215 -3.42 30.92 50.59
N GLN A 216 -3.93 32.14 50.52
CA GLN A 216 -5.13 32.50 49.76
C GLN A 216 -4.94 32.11 48.28
N LEU A 217 -5.88 31.32 47.76
CA LEU A 217 -6.00 31.02 46.34
C LEU A 217 -6.38 32.30 45.57
N PRO A 218 -5.76 32.62 44.43
CA PRO A 218 -6.32 33.61 43.54
C PRO A 218 -7.61 33.06 42.92
N LEU A 219 -8.67 33.86 42.98
CA LEU A 219 -10.00 33.60 42.42
C LEU A 219 -9.90 33.05 40.99
N CYS A 220 -10.49 31.88 40.76
CA CYS A 220 -10.80 31.38 39.44
C CYS A 220 -11.71 32.41 38.74
N LYS A 221 -11.21 33.05 37.67
CA LYS A 221 -12.09 33.66 36.66
C LYS A 221 -12.84 32.54 35.96
N VAL A 222 -14.08 32.33 36.39
CA VAL A 222 -15.08 31.59 35.63
C VAL A 222 -15.37 32.39 34.36
N VAL A 223 -14.85 31.93 33.22
CA VAL A 223 -15.30 32.40 31.90
C VAL A 223 -16.57 31.62 31.58
N ILE A 224 -17.71 32.25 31.85
CA ILE A 224 -19.02 31.80 31.37
C ILE A 224 -19.06 32.07 29.87
N LEU A 225 -19.02 31.01 29.06
CA LEU A 225 -19.36 31.08 27.64
C LEU A 225 -20.87 31.29 27.52
N SER A 226 -21.28 32.54 27.36
CA SER A 226 -22.62 32.92 26.94
C SER A 226 -22.80 32.58 25.45
N LYS A 227 -23.84 31.79 25.14
CA LYS A 227 -24.32 31.55 23.78
C LYS A 227 -24.82 32.87 23.19
N GLY A 228 -24.32 33.27 22.02
CA GLY A 228 -24.78 34.48 21.35
C GLY A 228 -24.53 34.48 19.85
N SER A 229 -25.59 34.16 19.09
CA SER A 229 -25.98 34.78 17.81
C SER A 229 -24.96 34.82 16.66
N TRP A 230 -25.18 33.94 15.67
CA TRP A 230 -24.77 34.17 14.29
C TRP A 230 -25.63 35.28 13.67
N ARG A 231 -25.03 36.40 13.27
CA ARG A 231 -25.57 37.29 12.24
C ARG A 231 -24.50 37.56 11.18
N LYS A 232 -24.95 37.42 9.93
CA LYS A 232 -24.25 37.75 8.69
C LYS A 232 -23.82 39.21 8.66
N VAL A 233 -22.60 39.46 8.18
CA VAL A 233 -22.27 40.43 7.12
C VAL A 233 -21.22 39.75 6.23
#